data_AF-A0A4V3CWR8-F1
#
_entry.id   AF-A0A4V3CWR8-F1
#
_cell.length_a   1.000
_cell.length_b   1.000
_cell.length_c   1.000
_cell.angle_alpha   90.00
_cell.angle_beta   90.00
_cell.angle_gamma   90.00
#
_symmetry.space_group_name_H-M   'P 1'
#
loop_
_entity.id
_entity.type
_entity.pdbx_description
1 polymer ?
#
loop_
_entity_poly.entity_id
_entity_poly.type
_entity_poly.pdbx_seq_one_letter_code
_entity_poly.pdbx_strand_id
1 'polypeptide(L)'
;MSDMRDEVFEPIEVGAGENVKQRAMGHLERAFEDAETDGLPVDAVAHAALFAAIATLVECFGEECVANLIGELPEKIASGGYTVNRTLQ
;
A
#
# COMPACT_ATOMS: atom_id res chain seq x y z
N MET A 1 10.72 -37.20 -8.76
CA MET A 1 9.61 -36.94 -9.68
C MET A 1 8.42 -36.60 -8.81
N SER A 2 7.89 -35.38 -8.71
CA SER A 2 7.94 -34.23 -9.63
C SER A 2 7.94 -32.95 -8.79
N ASP A 3 8.93 -32.08 -8.99
CA ASP A 3 8.78 -30.79 -9.67
C ASP A 3 7.83 -29.81 -8.94
N MET A 4 8.40 -29.13 -7.94
CA MET A 4 7.86 -27.95 -7.26
C MET A 4 8.59 -26.69 -7.77
N ARG A 5 8.82 -26.61 -9.09
CA ARG A 5 9.51 -25.49 -9.77
C ARG A 5 8.70 -24.97 -10.96
N ASP A 6 7.38 -24.92 -10.81
CA ASP A 6 6.47 -24.34 -11.80
C ASP A 6 5.31 -23.58 -11.12
N GLU A 7 5.61 -22.78 -10.09
CA GLU A 7 4.79 -21.59 -9.85
C GLU A 7 5.14 -20.58 -10.94
N VAL A 8 4.58 -20.82 -12.12
CA VAL A 8 4.57 -19.88 -13.23
C VAL A 8 3.88 -18.64 -12.70
N PHE A 9 4.66 -17.64 -12.29
CA PHE A 9 4.17 -16.29 -12.07
C PHE A 9 3.71 -15.80 -13.45
N GLU A 10 2.42 -16.02 -13.73
CA GLU A 10 1.76 -15.59 -14.95
C GLU A 10 2.16 -14.13 -15.21
N PRO A 11 2.74 -13.80 -16.38
CA PRO A 11 3.14 -12.45 -16.69
C PRO A 11 1.88 -11.59 -16.67
N ILE A 12 1.84 -10.65 -15.72
CA ILE A 12 0.73 -9.73 -15.57
C ILE A 12 0.70 -8.87 -16.85
N GLU A 13 -0.20 -9.17 -17.78
CA GLU A 13 -0.46 -8.29 -18.91
C GLU A 13 -0.97 -6.95 -18.38
N VAL A 14 -0.13 -5.93 -18.51
CA VAL A 14 -0.36 -4.60 -17.94
C VAL A 14 -1.15 -3.75 -18.92
N GLY A 15 -2.48 -3.89 -18.90
CA GLY A 15 -3.39 -2.97 -19.59
C GLY A 15 -3.52 -1.65 -18.82
N ALA A 16 -2.96 -0.56 -19.38
CA ALA A 16 -3.24 0.85 -19.08
C ALA A 16 -3.45 1.26 -17.59
N GLY A 17 -2.39 1.76 -16.96
CA GLY A 17 -2.34 2.80 -15.91
C GLY A 17 -3.31 2.77 -14.72
N GLU A 18 -4.61 2.88 -14.96
CA GLU A 18 -5.66 2.89 -13.92
C GLU A 18 -5.91 1.49 -13.35
N ASN A 19 -5.83 0.45 -14.17
CA ASN A 19 -6.02 -0.93 -13.70
C ASN A 19 -4.90 -1.37 -12.74
N VAL A 20 -3.68 -0.85 -12.90
CA VAL A 20 -2.54 -1.27 -12.06
C VAL A 20 -2.70 -0.78 -10.63
N LYS A 21 -3.07 0.50 -10.45
CA LYS A 21 -3.30 1.06 -9.11
C LYS A 21 -4.50 0.41 -8.42
N GLN A 22 -5.61 0.24 -9.14
CA GLN A 22 -6.79 -0.43 -8.59
C GLN A 22 -6.50 -1.89 -8.24
N ARG A 23 -5.75 -2.61 -9.09
CA ARG A 23 -5.34 -3.99 -8.81
C ARG A 23 -4.41 -4.08 -7.61
N ALA A 24 -3.42 -3.19 -7.50
CA ALA A 24 -2.55 -3.10 -6.33
C ALA A 24 -3.35 -2.81 -5.05
N MET A 25 -4.34 -1.92 -5.12
CA MET A 25 -5.24 -1.65 -4.00
C MET A 25 -6.05 -2.90 -3.61
N GLY A 26 -6.61 -3.63 -4.58
CA GLY A 26 -7.30 -4.88 -4.30
C GLY A 26 -6.39 -6.01 -3.78
N HIS A 27 -5.08 -5.93 -3.96
CA HIS A 27 -4.13 -6.81 -3.27
C HIS A 27 -3.92 -6.39 -1.80
N LEU A 28 -3.83 -5.09 -1.53
CA LEU A 28 -3.75 -4.56 -0.17
C LEU A 28 -5.03 -4.83 0.62
N GLU A 29 -6.21 -4.60 0.03
CA GLU A 29 -7.51 -4.87 0.68
C GLU A 29 -7.61 -6.33 1.14
N ARG A 30 -7.25 -7.28 0.26
CA ARG A 30 -7.18 -8.71 0.62
C ARG A 30 -6.21 -9.00 1.75
N ALA A 31 -5.02 -8.38 1.74
CA ALA A 31 -4.05 -8.57 2.82
C ALA A 31 -4.58 -8.04 4.18
N PHE A 32 -5.44 -7.01 4.18
CA PHE A 32 -6.10 -6.53 5.39
C PHE A 32 -7.23 -7.46 5.83
N GLU A 33 -8.05 -7.96 4.90
CA GLU A 33 -9.09 -8.97 5.18
C GLU A 33 -8.50 -10.26 5.79
N ASP A 34 -7.37 -10.72 5.24
CA ASP A 34 -6.63 -11.88 5.75
C ASP A 34 -6.10 -11.61 7.17
N ALA A 35 -5.54 -10.43 7.41
CA ALA A 35 -5.05 -10.04 8.73
C ALA A 35 -6.19 -9.91 9.77
N GLU A 36 -7.35 -9.40 9.37
CA GLU A 36 -8.55 -9.39 10.21
C GLU A 36 -9.01 -10.81 10.55
N THR A 37 -8.97 -11.72 9.58
CA THR A 37 -9.31 -13.14 9.77
C THR A 37 -8.36 -13.82 10.76
N ASP A 38 -7.07 -13.48 10.70
CA ASP A 38 -6.04 -13.95 11.64
C ASP A 38 -6.14 -13.28 13.03
N GLY A 39 -7.06 -12.33 13.22
CA GLY A 39 -7.27 -11.62 14.47
C GLY A 39 -6.24 -10.55 14.78
N LEU A 40 -5.49 -10.08 13.77
CA LEU A 40 -4.57 -8.96 13.93
C LEU A 40 -5.35 -7.64 14.02
N PRO A 41 -4.90 -6.71 14.87
CA PRO A 41 -5.55 -5.43 14.99
C PRO A 41 -5.23 -4.58 13.75
N VAL A 42 -6.26 -3.98 13.15
CA VAL A 42 -6.20 -3.27 11.86
C VAL A 42 -5.22 -2.09 11.90
N ASP A 43 -5.06 -1.44 13.05
CA ASP A 43 -4.09 -0.37 13.26
C ASP A 43 -2.65 -0.88 13.12
N ALA A 44 -2.32 -2.06 13.64
CA ALA A 44 -0.99 -2.65 13.47
C ALA A 44 -0.70 -2.98 12.00
N VAL A 45 -1.70 -3.51 11.28
CA VAL A 45 -1.59 -3.81 9.84
C VAL A 45 -1.39 -2.53 9.04
N ALA A 46 -2.11 -1.45 9.38
CA ALA A 46 -1.94 -0.14 8.75
C ALA A 46 -0.53 0.43 8.95
N HIS A 47 0.04 0.33 10.15
CA HIS A 47 1.41 0.77 10.41
C HIS A 47 2.43 -0.06 9.62
N ALA A 48 2.25 -1.38 9.56
CA ALA A 48 3.12 -2.26 8.79
C ALA A 48 3.06 -1.96 7.28
N ALA A 49 1.85 -1.74 6.74
CA ALA A 49 1.66 -1.38 5.34
C ALA A 49 2.31 -0.02 5.01
N LEU A 50 2.19 0.97 5.91
CA LEU A 50 2.84 2.27 5.75
C LEU A 50 4.37 2.13 5.74
N PHE A 51 4.93 1.33 6.65
CA PHE A 51 6.36 1.06 6.67
C PHE A 51 6.83 0.40 5.37
N ALA A 52 6.13 -0.64 4.92
CA ALA A 52 6.45 -1.32 3.66
C ALA A 52 6.39 -0.36 2.46
N ALA A 53 5.36 0.49 2.40
CA ALA A 53 5.22 1.48 1.35
C ALA A 53 6.39 2.49 1.36
N ILE A 54 6.76 3.03 2.52
CA ILE A 54 7.89 3.96 2.62
C ILE A 54 9.20 3.27 2.24
N ALA A 55 9.45 2.04 2.71
CA ALA A 55 10.64 1.28 2.36
C ALA A 55 10.77 1.08 0.85
N THR A 56 9.69 0.66 0.17
CA THR A 56 9.67 0.52 -1.30
C THR A 56 9.90 1.86 -2.01
N LEU A 57 9.31 2.96 -1.52
CA LEU A 57 9.58 4.28 -2.09
C LEU A 57 11.05 4.69 -1.93
N VAL A 58 11.67 4.39 -0.79
CA VAL A 58 13.09 4.68 -0.54
C VAL A 58 13.98 3.86 -1.48
N GLU A 59 13.65 2.59 -1.70
CA GLU A 59 14.37 1.73 -2.66
C GLU A 59 14.27 2.26 -4.09
N CYS A 60 13.11 2.79 -4.51
CA CYS A 60 12.91 3.30 -5.86
C CYS A 60 13.50 4.71 -6.10
N PHE A 61 13.41 5.61 -5.10
CA PHE A 61 13.67 7.05 -5.29
C PHE A 61 14.76 7.63 -4.39
N GLY A 62 15.24 6.86 -3.40
CA GLY A 62 16.24 7.29 -2.42
C GLY A 62 15.66 7.99 -1.18
N GLU A 63 16.42 7.96 -0.09
CA GLU A 63 16.00 8.44 1.24
C GLU A 63 15.61 9.93 1.25
N GLU A 64 16.39 10.79 0.61
CA GLU A 64 16.17 12.25 0.63
C GLU A 64 14.90 12.66 -0.12
N CYS A 65 14.62 12.02 -1.26
CA CYS A 65 13.39 12.24 -2.03
C CYS A 65 12.15 11.85 -1.22
N VAL A 66 12.20 10.70 -0.55
CA VAL A 66 11.08 10.22 0.26
C VAL A 66 10.92 11.03 1.54
N ALA A 67 12.00 11.46 2.18
CA ALA A 67 11.95 12.34 3.35
C ALA A 67 11.23 13.66 3.03
N ASN A 68 11.50 14.25 1.86
CA ASN A 68 10.79 15.45 1.41
C ASN A 68 9.30 15.19 1.14
N LEU A 69 8.97 14.06 0.47
CA LEU A 69 7.59 13.66 0.23
C LEU A 69 6.80 13.44 1.54
N ILE A 70 7.39 12.74 2.50
CA ILE A 70 6.78 12.47 3.81
C ILE A 70 6.74 13.72 4.68
N GLY A 71 7.66 14.67 4.48
CA GLY A 71 7.66 15.96 5.18
C GLY A 71 6.40 16.80 4.95
N GLU A 72 5.71 16.63 3.82
CA GLU A 72 4.45 17.35 3.51
C GLU A 72 3.19 16.69 4.10
N LEU A 73 3.29 15.43 4.55
CA LEU A 73 2.15 14.66 5.07
C LEU A 73 1.53 15.25 6.34
N PRO A 74 2.30 15.69 7.36
CA PRO A 74 1.74 16.25 8.59
C PRO A 74 0.80 17.44 8.33
N GLU A 75 1.16 18.32 7.40
CA GLU A 75 0.34 19.48 7.02
C GLU A 75 -0.94 19.05 6.29
N LYS A 76 -0.85 18.07 5.39
CA LYS A 76 -2.02 17.49 4.70
C LYS A 76 -2.96 16.75 5.65
N ILE A 77 -2.42 16.08 6.68
CA ILE A 77 -3.22 15.41 7.71
C ILE A 77 -3.91 16.45 8.59
N ALA A 78 -3.17 17.46 9.06
CA ALA A 78 -3.72 18.52 9.92
C ALA A 78 -4.80 19.35 9.21
N SER A 79 -4.69 19.54 7.89
CA SER A 79 -5.73 20.20 7.08
C SER A 79 -6.95 19.32 6.78
N GLY A 80 -6.94 18.06 7.20
CA GLY A 80 -8.04 17.11 7.01
C GLY A 80 -8.09 16.46 5.62
N GLY A 81 -6.98 16.47 4.87
CA GLY A 81 -6.92 15.93 3.51
C GLY A 81 -7.16 14.42 3.40
N TYR A 82 -7.08 13.69 4.51
CA TYR A 82 -7.32 12.24 4.59
C TYR A 82 -8.60 11.88 5.38
N THR A 83 -9.35 12.88 5.85
CA THR A 83 -10.62 12.65 6.52
C THR A 83 -11.73 12.46 5.47
N VAL A 84 -12.07 11.21 5.19
CA VAL A 84 -13.07 10.84 4.17
C VAL A 84 -14.49 11.32 4.56
N ASN A 85 -14.76 11.56 5.84
CA ASN A 85 -16.02 12.08 6.38
C ASN A 85 -15.92 13.55 6.80
N ARG A 86 -15.47 14.44 5.92
CA ARG A 86 -15.65 15.88 6.15
C ARG A 86 -17.12 16.23 5.92
N THR A 87 -17.96 16.10 6.94
CA THR A 87 -19.23 16.83 6.97
C THR A 87 -18.86 18.30 6.98
N LEU A 88 -19.07 19.00 5.86
CA LEU A 88 -18.93 20.45 5.80
C LEU A 88 -19.82 21.04 6.89
N GLN A 89 -19.21 21.59 7.94
CA GLN A 89 -19.91 22.33 8.98
C GLN A 89 -19.81 23.82 8.68
#